data_AF-A0AB38FRV1-F1
#
_entry.id   AF-A0AB38FRV1-F1
#
_cell.length_a   1.000
_cell.length_b   1.000
_cell.length_c   1.000
_cell.angle_alpha   90.00
_cell.angle_beta   90.00
_cell.angle_gamma   90.00
#
_symmetry.space_group_name_H-M   'P 1'
#
loop_
_entity.id
_entity.type
_entity.pdbx_description
1 polymer ?
#
loop_
_entity_poly.entity_id
_entity_poly.type
_entity_poly.pdbx_seq_one_letter_code
_entity_poly.pdbx_strand_id
1 'polypeptide(L)'
;MKITLSKRLCLTAMLTLGAIVYTASASAETSKLVIESGDSAQSRQHAAMEKEQWNDTRSLRNKVNTRAEKEWDKTDTAFDARDKCEQSANLNAYWEPNTLRCLDRSTGRAVAP
;
A
#
# COMPACT_ATOMS: atom_id res chain seq x y z
N MET A 1 -54.78 -12.28 -63.18
CA MET A 1 -53.44 -12.79 -62.82
C MET A 1 -53.60 -13.83 -61.70
N LYS A 2 -53.59 -15.14 -62.00
CA LYS A 2 -53.82 -16.21 -61.02
C LYS A 2 -52.50 -16.53 -60.30
N ILE A 3 -52.35 -16.06 -59.06
CA ILE A 3 -51.19 -16.38 -58.22
C ILE A 3 -51.35 -17.83 -57.76
N THR A 4 -50.50 -18.72 -58.27
CA THR A 4 -50.52 -20.16 -57.97
C THR A 4 -50.16 -20.41 -56.50
N LEU A 5 -50.82 -21.41 -55.90
CA LEU A 5 -50.69 -21.80 -54.49
C LEU A 5 -49.24 -21.94 -54.02
N SER A 6 -48.35 -22.39 -54.92
CA SER A 6 -46.90 -22.53 -54.70
C SER A 6 -46.19 -21.21 -54.34
N LYS A 7 -46.59 -20.06 -54.95
CA LYS A 7 -46.03 -18.76 -54.59
C LYS A 7 -46.44 -18.30 -53.19
N ARG A 8 -47.66 -18.64 -52.76
CA ARG A 8 -48.12 -18.35 -51.37
C ARG A 8 -47.35 -19.19 -50.36
N LEU A 9 -47.11 -20.47 -50.66
CA LEU A 9 -46.34 -21.36 -49.80
C LEU A 9 -44.87 -20.90 -49.62
N CYS A 10 -44.22 -20.47 -50.70
CA CYS A 10 -42.85 -19.92 -50.63
C CYS A 10 -42.78 -18.61 -49.83
N LEU A 11 -43.75 -17.71 -50.01
CA LEU A 11 -43.80 -16.46 -49.25
C LEU A 11 -44.03 -16.71 -47.75
N THR A 12 -44.90 -17.65 -47.39
CA THR A 12 -45.10 -18.04 -45.99
C THR A 12 -43.88 -18.74 -45.40
N ALA A 13 -43.17 -19.57 -46.18
CA ALA A 13 -41.97 -20.25 -45.72
C ALA A 13 -40.79 -19.27 -45.49
N MET A 14 -40.65 -18.23 -46.30
CA MET A 14 -39.63 -17.20 -46.05
C MET A 14 -39.94 -16.33 -44.83
N LEU A 15 -41.22 -16.01 -44.59
CA LEU A 15 -41.64 -15.21 -43.44
C LEU A 15 -41.46 -15.97 -42.12
N THR A 16 -41.68 -17.29 -42.09
CA THR A 16 -41.48 -18.10 -40.89
C THR A 16 -40.01 -18.34 -40.56
N LEU A 17 -39.12 -18.44 -41.56
CA LEU A 17 -37.67 -18.48 -41.30
C LEU A 17 -37.12 -17.14 -40.79
N GLY A 18 -37.67 -16.01 -41.22
CA GLY A 18 -37.28 -14.68 -40.73
C GLY A 18 -37.63 -14.43 -39.25
N ALA A 19 -38.70 -15.05 -38.75
CA ALA A 19 -39.13 -14.89 -37.35
C ALA A 19 -38.24 -15.63 -36.33
N ILE A 20 -37.58 -16.72 -36.75
CA ILE A 20 -36.74 -17.54 -35.84
C ILE A 20 -35.41 -16.85 -35.53
N VAL A 21 -34.93 -15.97 -36.43
CA VAL A 21 -33.67 -15.21 -36.23
C VAL A 21 -33.83 -14.11 -35.19
N TYR A 22 -35.06 -13.67 -34.88
CA TYR A 22 -35.33 -12.60 -33.91
C TYR A 22 -35.46 -13.05 -32.46
N THR A 23 -35.50 -14.35 -32.17
CA THR A 23 -35.43 -14.85 -30.79
C THR A 23 -33.98 -15.07 -30.41
N ALA A 24 -33.21 -13.97 -30.37
CA ALA A 24 -31.93 -13.97 -29.68
C ALA A 24 -32.23 -14.31 -28.22
N SER A 25 -31.81 -15.49 -27.77
CA SER A 25 -31.74 -15.83 -26.36
C SER A 25 -30.82 -14.82 -25.71
N ALA A 26 -31.41 -13.80 -25.08
CA ALA A 26 -30.69 -12.84 -24.26
C ALA A 26 -30.12 -13.61 -23.06
N SER A 27 -28.90 -14.12 -23.21
CA SER A 27 -28.09 -14.59 -22.10
C SER A 27 -27.75 -13.37 -21.26
N ALA A 28 -28.61 -13.08 -20.27
CA ALA A 28 -28.28 -12.12 -19.25
C ALA A 28 -27.10 -12.68 -18.45
N GLU A 29 -25.90 -12.15 -18.70
CA GLU A 29 -24.72 -12.36 -17.88
C GLU A 29 -25.01 -11.74 -16.51
N THR A 30 -25.71 -12.49 -15.68
CA THR A 30 -25.99 -12.09 -14.31
C THR A 30 -24.73 -12.33 -13.51
N SER A 31 -23.89 -11.30 -13.43
CA SER A 31 -22.80 -11.23 -12.46
C SER A 31 -23.43 -11.26 -11.07
N LYS A 32 -23.70 -12.46 -10.54
CA LYS A 32 -24.15 -12.63 -9.16
C LYS A 32 -22.98 -12.24 -8.27
N LEU A 33 -22.96 -10.97 -7.87
CA LEU A 33 -22.12 -10.49 -6.79
C LEU A 33 -22.66 -11.11 -5.50
N VAL A 34 -22.12 -12.27 -5.13
CA VAL A 34 -22.28 -12.79 -3.77
C VAL A 34 -21.43 -11.88 -2.89
N ILE A 35 -22.03 -10.80 -2.40
CA ILE A 35 -21.46 -10.02 -1.31
C ILE A 35 -21.63 -10.88 -0.07
N GLU A 36 -20.68 -11.79 0.16
CA GLU A 36 -20.59 -12.56 1.39
C GLU A 36 -20.16 -11.57 2.48
N SER A 37 -21.17 -10.95 3.09
CA SER A 37 -21.01 -10.04 4.22
C SER A 37 -20.48 -10.84 5.40
N GLY A 38 -19.15 -10.95 5.50
CA GLY A 38 -18.45 -11.41 6.69
C GLY A 38 -17.83 -12.81 6.56
N ASP A 39 -16.54 -12.84 6.87
CA ASP A 39 -15.73 -14.00 7.27
C ASP A 39 -16.00 -15.31 6.52
N SER A 40 -15.70 -15.31 5.22
CA SER A 40 -15.72 -16.51 4.39
C SER A 40 -14.56 -17.46 4.73
N ALA A 41 -14.71 -18.74 4.44
CA ALA A 41 -13.63 -19.71 4.63
C ALA A 41 -12.34 -19.30 3.88
N GLN A 42 -12.50 -18.65 2.72
CA GLN A 42 -11.40 -18.09 1.94
C GLN A 42 -10.74 -16.90 2.65
N SER A 43 -11.50 -15.96 3.23
CA SER A 43 -10.93 -14.83 3.97
C SER A 43 -10.17 -15.28 5.22
N ARG A 44 -10.63 -16.34 5.90
CA ARG A 44 -9.91 -16.93 7.04
C ARG A 44 -8.56 -17.52 6.64
N GLN A 45 -8.52 -18.23 5.52
CA GLN A 45 -7.26 -18.78 5.00
C GLN A 45 -6.30 -17.68 4.55
N HIS A 46 -6.80 -16.63 3.89
CA HIS A 46 -5.99 -15.46 3.55
C HIS A 46 -5.42 -14.76 4.79
N ALA A 47 -6.25 -14.53 5.82
CA ALA A 47 -5.78 -13.92 7.07
C ALA A 47 -4.73 -14.79 7.80
N ALA A 48 -4.85 -16.13 7.74
CA ALA A 48 -3.85 -17.03 8.28
C ALA A 48 -2.51 -16.95 7.52
N MET A 49 -2.56 -16.95 6.19
CA MET A 49 -1.36 -16.78 5.35
C MET A 49 -0.69 -15.42 5.56
N GLU A 50 -1.47 -14.34 5.65
CA GLU A 50 -0.96 -13.00 5.95
C GLU A 50 -0.32 -12.92 7.33
N LYS A 51 -0.90 -13.61 8.32
CA LYS A 51 -0.32 -13.70 9.67
C LYS A 51 1.04 -14.42 9.66
N GLU A 52 1.18 -15.49 8.90
CA GLU A 52 2.47 -16.19 8.73
C GLU A 52 3.50 -15.25 8.08
N GLN A 53 3.16 -14.59 6.97
CA GLN A 53 4.06 -13.61 6.34
C GLN A 53 4.42 -12.43 7.26
N TRP A 54 3.46 -11.93 8.04
CA TRP A 54 3.72 -10.89 9.03
C TRP A 54 4.69 -11.36 10.12
N ASN A 55 4.57 -12.62 10.55
CA ASN A 55 5.48 -13.20 11.53
C ASN A 55 6.89 -13.41 10.97
N ASP A 56 7.02 -13.89 9.73
CA ASP A 56 8.31 -14.09 9.06
C ASP A 56 9.09 -12.76 8.94
N THR A 57 8.38 -11.66 8.69
CA THR A 57 8.98 -10.32 8.59
C THR A 57 9.21 -9.63 9.94
N ARG A 58 8.77 -10.21 11.07
CA ARG A 58 8.84 -9.58 12.41
C ARG A 58 10.24 -9.16 12.81
N SER A 59 11.24 -10.00 12.54
CA SER A 59 12.64 -9.72 12.88
C SER A 59 13.16 -8.49 12.15
N LEU A 60 12.86 -8.36 10.86
CA LEU A 60 13.29 -7.22 10.06
C LEU A 60 12.60 -5.93 10.52
N ARG A 61 11.29 -5.98 10.75
CA ARG A 61 10.51 -4.84 11.27
C ARG A 61 11.07 -4.35 12.61
N ASN A 62 11.37 -5.27 13.54
CA ASN A 62 12.00 -4.92 14.80
C ASN A 62 13.37 -4.27 14.60
N LYS A 63 14.22 -4.80 13.71
CA LYS A 63 15.54 -4.21 13.41
C LYS A 63 15.43 -2.80 12.83
N VAL A 64 14.46 -2.57 11.95
CA VAL A 64 14.19 -1.25 11.38
C VAL A 64 13.77 -0.28 12.48
N ASN A 65 12.82 -0.67 13.34
CA ASN A 65 12.36 0.15 14.45
C ASN A 65 13.50 0.47 15.43
N THR A 66 14.28 -0.53 15.86
CA THR A 66 15.42 -0.31 16.76
C THR A 66 16.51 0.54 16.12
N ARG A 67 16.73 0.45 14.81
CA ARG A 67 17.67 1.34 14.12
C ARG A 67 17.14 2.78 14.11
N ALA A 68 15.84 2.96 13.85
CA ALA A 68 15.23 4.27 13.89
C ALA A 68 15.37 4.87 15.30
N GLU A 69 14.97 4.14 16.34
CA GLU A 69 15.14 4.55 17.75
C GLU A 69 16.57 5.02 18.04
N LYS A 70 17.58 4.22 17.68
CA LYS A 70 18.98 4.62 17.88
C LYS A 70 19.38 5.89 17.14
N GLU A 71 18.83 6.14 15.96
CA GLU A 71 19.14 7.35 15.19
C GLU A 71 18.49 8.59 15.81
N TRP A 72 17.26 8.42 16.30
CA TRP A 72 16.59 9.44 17.13
C TRP A 72 17.40 9.74 18.38
N ASP A 73 17.83 8.71 19.13
CA ASP A 73 18.61 8.87 20.36
C ASP A 73 19.93 9.62 20.15
N LYS A 74 20.63 9.38 19.03
CA LYS A 74 21.85 10.13 18.69
C LYS A 74 21.55 11.61 18.44
N THR A 75 20.47 11.87 17.72
CA THR A 75 20.07 13.24 17.37
C THR A 75 19.66 14.01 18.63
N ASP A 76 18.90 13.37 19.51
CA ASP A 76 18.49 13.89 20.81
C ASP A 76 19.72 14.18 21.70
N THR A 77 20.64 13.22 21.81
CA THR A 77 21.90 13.40 22.54
C THR A 77 22.74 14.55 21.98
N ALA A 78 22.76 14.75 20.66
CA ALA A 78 23.48 15.85 20.04
C ALA A 78 22.85 17.22 20.35
N PHE A 79 21.51 17.31 20.41
CA PHE A 79 20.82 18.52 20.87
C PHE A 79 21.13 18.82 22.34
N ASP A 80 21.01 17.83 23.21
CA ASP A 80 21.38 17.96 24.62
C ASP A 80 22.84 18.40 24.81
N ALA A 81 23.76 17.85 24.01
CA ALA A 81 25.18 18.21 24.06
C ALA A 81 25.42 19.65 23.59
N ARG A 82 24.71 20.10 22.55
CA ARG A 82 24.76 21.50 22.10
C ARG A 82 24.26 22.43 23.18
N ASP A 83 23.09 22.15 23.75
CA ASP A 83 22.45 23.03 24.72
C ASP A 83 23.33 23.16 25.98
N LYS A 84 23.99 22.09 26.42
CA LYS A 84 24.99 22.17 27.50
C LYS A 84 26.24 22.96 27.11
N CYS A 85 26.73 22.82 25.88
CA CYS A 85 27.87 23.60 25.39
C CYS A 85 27.57 25.10 25.41
N GLU A 86 26.35 25.48 24.99
CA GLU A 86 25.90 26.88 24.99
C GLU A 86 25.67 27.43 26.40
N GLN A 87 25.29 26.57 27.36
CA GLN A 87 25.16 26.91 28.78
C GLN A 87 26.50 26.93 29.54
N SER A 88 27.59 26.50 28.92
CA SER A 88 28.88 26.38 29.59
C SER A 88 29.40 27.74 30.04
N ALA A 89 29.99 27.79 31.24
CA ALA A 89 30.68 28.99 31.74
C ALA A 89 32.02 29.26 31.02
N ASN A 90 32.46 28.34 30.16
CA ASN A 90 33.70 28.49 29.40
C ASN A 90 33.48 29.39 28.17
N LEU A 91 34.02 30.61 28.23
CA LEU A 91 33.92 31.59 27.14
C LEU A 91 34.57 31.16 25.82
N ASN A 92 35.49 30.18 25.86
CA ASN A 92 36.15 29.66 24.67
C ASN A 92 35.46 28.43 24.07
N ALA A 93 34.43 27.89 24.75
CA ALA A 93 33.66 26.78 24.23
C ALA A 93 32.82 27.26 23.03
N TYR A 94 32.84 26.50 21.96
CA TYR A 94 31.98 26.70 20.81
C TYR A 94 31.45 25.36 20.31
N TRP A 95 30.23 25.38 19.78
CA TRP A 95 29.63 24.21 19.16
C TRP A 95 30.05 24.08 17.70
N GLU A 96 30.64 22.94 17.32
CA GLU A 96 30.98 22.64 15.93
C GLU A 96 29.85 21.83 15.25
N PRO A 97 29.15 22.38 14.23
CA PRO A 97 27.99 21.73 13.64
C PRO A 97 28.34 20.49 12.80
N ASN A 98 29.57 20.38 12.31
CA ASN A 98 29.99 19.26 11.45
C ASN A 98 30.29 17.99 12.26
N THR A 99 30.89 18.14 13.45
CA THR A 99 31.29 17.01 14.28
C THR A 99 30.33 16.77 15.45
N LEU A 100 29.41 17.72 15.71
CA LEU A 100 28.47 17.70 16.83
C LEU A 100 29.20 17.63 18.18
N ARG A 101 30.26 18.44 18.32
CA ARG A 101 31.11 18.49 19.52
C ARG A 101 31.23 19.90 20.05
N CYS A 102 31.30 20.00 21.37
CA CYS A 102 31.75 21.21 22.05
C CYS A 102 33.28 21.24 22.05
N LEU A 103 33.86 22.22 21.37
CA LEU A 103 35.31 22.36 21.23
C LEU A 103 35.78 23.70 21.80
N ASP A 104 37.04 23.75 22.22
CA ASP A 104 37.70 25.00 22.61
C ASP A 104 38.21 25.69 21.34
N ARG A 105 37.85 26.96 21.15
CA ARG A 105 38.26 27.75 19.99
C ARG A 105 39.78 27.90 19.87
N SER A 106 40.49 27.91 21.00
CA SER A 106 41.94 28.14 21.03
C SER A 106 42.76 26.88 20.79
N THR A 107 42.28 25.72 21.26
CA THR A 107 43.03 24.46 21.23
C THR A 107 42.43 23.39 20.30
N GLY A 108 41.18 23.56 19.88
CA GLY A 108 40.41 22.57 19.12
C GLY A 108 40.07 21.30 19.91
N ARG A 109 40.36 21.27 21.22
CA ARG A 109 40.10 20.10 22.07
C ARG A 109 38.64 20.06 22.50
N ALA A 110 38.14 18.85 22.74
CA ALA A 110 36.81 18.68 23.31
C ALA A 110 36.75 19.28 24.71
N VAL A 111 35.79 20.17 24.91
CA VAL A 111 35.46 20.74 26.21
C VAL A 111 34.34 19.90 26.79
N ALA A 112 34.49 19.48 28.04
CA ALA A 112 33.38 18.85 28.74
C ALA A 112 32.25 19.89 28.84
N PRO A 113 31.04 19.59 28.35
CA PRO A 113 29.89 20.48 28.51
C PRO A 113 29.67 20.86 29.97
#